data_AF-A0A1M6YG96-F1
#
_entry.id   AF-A0A1M6YG96-F1
#
_cell.length_a   1.000
_cell.length_b   1.000
_cell.length_c   1.000
_cell.angle_alpha   90.00
_cell.angle_beta   90.00
_cell.angle_gamma   90.00
#
_symmetry.space_group_name_H-M   'P 1'
#
loop_
_entity.id
_entity.type
_entity.pdbx_description
1 polymer ?
#
loop_
_entity_poly.entity_id
_entity_poly.type
_entity_poly.pdbx_seq_one_letter_code
_entity_poly.pdbx_strand_id
1 'polypeptide(L)'
;MIPLVNALACLIALGCASFLWKKGSSPYRNGALLAGSLLLFSVFTYFGGEMFDARVADPMLEHYPFRMMALSLCFSTTSLALYRRRYLVLAQALWLWIELFGGIALFYRGFDIAWMRILAILGMTLCSTFLSKISKEMEFCLMVFWIAVWVFF
;
A
#
# COMPACT_ATOMS: atom_id res chain seq x y z
N MET A 1 -18.83 -2.98 -7.70
CA MET A 1 -18.29 -4.28 -7.20
C MET A 1 -16.83 -4.20 -6.76
N ILE A 2 -16.02 -3.29 -7.34
CA ILE A 2 -14.63 -2.94 -6.93
C ILE A 2 -14.41 -2.55 -5.44
N PRO A 3 -15.31 -1.81 -4.73
CA PRO A 3 -14.98 -1.31 -3.39
C PRO A 3 -14.93 -2.40 -2.31
N LEU A 4 -15.67 -3.50 -2.48
CA LEU A 4 -15.63 -4.63 -1.54
C LEU A 4 -14.28 -5.36 -1.61
N VAL A 5 -13.78 -5.59 -2.82
CA VAL A 5 -12.46 -6.23 -3.05
C VAL A 5 -11.35 -5.33 -2.51
N ASN A 6 -11.42 -4.02 -2.77
CA ASN A 6 -10.47 -3.05 -2.20
C ASN A 6 -10.55 -3.01 -0.66
N ALA A 7 -11.74 -3.11 -0.06
CA ALA A 7 -11.90 -3.17 1.39
C ALA A 7 -11.28 -4.45 1.98
N LEU A 8 -11.50 -5.61 1.36
CA LEU A 8 -10.88 -6.87 1.76
C LEU A 8 -9.36 -6.81 1.61
N ALA A 9 -8.85 -6.30 0.49
CA ALA A 9 -7.43 -6.08 0.26
C ALA A 9 -6.82 -5.19 1.36
N CYS A 10 -7.52 -4.11 1.73
CA CYS A 10 -7.09 -3.22 2.81
C CYS A 10 -7.06 -3.92 4.17
N LEU A 11 -8.06 -4.76 4.49
CA LEU A 11 -8.09 -5.53 5.73
C LEU A 11 -6.94 -6.53 5.81
N ILE A 12 -6.63 -7.23 4.71
CA ILE A 12 -5.49 -8.15 4.63
C ILE A 12 -4.17 -7.39 4.80
N ALA A 13 -4.02 -6.24 4.14
CA ALA A 13 -2.85 -5.38 4.28
C ALA A 13 -2.66 -4.88 5.72
N LEU A 14 -3.74 -4.48 6.39
CA LEU A 14 -3.74 -4.03 7.78
C LEU A 14 -3.43 -5.19 8.75
N GLY A 15 -3.97 -6.38 8.47
CA GLY A 15 -3.65 -7.61 9.19
C GLY A 15 -2.16 -7.92 9.12
N CYS A 16 -1.58 -7.92 7.92
CA CYS A 16 -0.14 -8.14 7.72
C CYS A 16 0.71 -7.07 8.41
N ALA A 17 0.29 -5.81 8.35
CA ALA A 17 0.98 -4.70 8.99
C ALA A 17 1.13 -4.87 10.51
N SER A 18 0.15 -5.49 11.17
CA SER A 18 0.16 -5.72 12.62
C SER A 18 1.25 -6.71 13.09
N PHE A 19 1.71 -7.60 12.19
CA PHE A 19 2.75 -8.58 12.49
C PHE A 19 4.17 -8.09 12.16
N LEU A 20 4.28 -7.02 11.38
CA LEU A 20 5.55 -6.41 11.02
C LEU A 20 6.17 -5.65 12.20
N TRP A 21 7.50 -5.65 12.26
CA TRP A 21 8.31 -4.83 13.18
C TRP A 21 8.13 -5.12 14.68
N LYS A 22 7.69 -6.33 15.06
CA LYS A 22 7.63 -6.72 16.48
C LYS A 22 8.98 -6.53 17.16
N LYS A 23 8.97 -5.96 18.37
CA LYS A 23 10.17 -5.70 19.18
C LYS A 23 10.95 -7.01 19.40
N GLY A 24 12.25 -7.01 19.09
CA GLY A 24 13.11 -8.20 19.19
C GLY A 24 13.03 -9.17 18.00
N SER A 25 12.36 -8.80 16.90
CA SER A 25 12.37 -9.60 15.67
C SER A 25 13.71 -9.48 14.93
N SER A 26 14.26 -10.62 14.52
CA SER A 26 15.43 -10.68 13.64
C SER A 26 15.09 -10.12 12.24
N PRO A 27 16.05 -9.47 11.56
CA PRO A 27 15.85 -9.00 10.17
C PRO A 27 15.40 -10.12 9.23
N TYR A 28 15.88 -11.35 9.42
CA TYR A 28 15.46 -12.51 8.62
C TYR A 28 13.98 -12.84 8.81
N ARG A 29 13.45 -12.71 10.03
CA ARG A 29 12.04 -12.96 10.32
C ARG A 29 11.15 -11.90 9.68
N ASN A 30 11.56 -10.63 9.74
CA ASN A 30 10.83 -9.55 9.07
C ASN A 30 10.89 -9.71 7.56
N GLY A 31 12.03 -10.09 6.99
CA GLY A 31 12.15 -10.43 5.56
C GLY A 31 11.22 -11.57 5.15
N ALA A 32 11.17 -12.65 5.93
CA ALA A 32 10.26 -13.78 5.69
C ALA A 32 8.79 -13.37 5.81
N LEU A 33 8.42 -12.51 6.76
CA LEU A 33 7.07 -11.97 6.89
C LEU A 33 6.69 -11.09 5.70
N LEU A 34 7.62 -10.24 5.21
CA LEU A 34 7.40 -9.41 4.03
C LEU A 34 7.25 -10.26 2.76
N ALA A 35 8.06 -11.31 2.60
CA ALA A 35 7.94 -12.24 1.48
C ALA A 35 6.62 -13.04 1.56
N GLY A 36 6.26 -13.50 2.75
CA GLY A 36 5.00 -14.20 3.00
C GLY A 36 3.77 -13.32 2.76
N SER A 37 3.81 -12.05 3.18
CA SER A 37 2.72 -11.10 2.89
C SER A 37 2.63 -10.79 1.40
N LEU A 38 3.76 -10.65 0.70
CA LEU A 38 3.76 -10.45 -0.75
C LEU A 38 3.14 -11.64 -1.47
N LEU A 39 3.52 -12.88 -1.11
CA LEU A 39 2.91 -14.09 -1.65
C LEU A 39 1.41 -14.14 -1.37
N LEU A 40 0.98 -13.80 -0.15
CA LEU A 40 -0.44 -13.73 0.21
C LEU A 40 -1.18 -12.71 -0.65
N PHE A 41 -0.60 -11.54 -0.90
CA PHE A 41 -1.18 -10.52 -1.78
C PHE A 41 -1.24 -10.98 -3.24
N SER A 42 -0.22 -11.70 -3.73
CA SER A 42 -0.23 -12.29 -5.07
C SER A 42 -1.33 -13.33 -5.21
N VAL A 43 -1.47 -14.22 -4.22
CA VAL A 43 -2.53 -15.25 -4.19
C VAL A 43 -3.92 -14.60 -4.11
N PHE A 44 -4.09 -13.58 -3.27
CA PHE A 44 -5.34 -12.82 -3.19
C PHE A 44 -5.66 -12.14 -4.53
N THR A 45 -4.68 -11.52 -5.17
CA THR A 45 -4.85 -10.90 -6.50
C THR A 45 -5.22 -11.93 -7.56
N TYR A 46 -4.60 -13.11 -7.51
CA TYR A 46 -4.88 -14.20 -8.44
C TYR A 46 -6.33 -14.69 -8.33
N PHE A 47 -6.78 -15.05 -7.12
CA PHE A 47 -8.16 -15.45 -6.89
C PHE A 47 -9.16 -14.31 -7.07
N GLY A 48 -8.77 -13.08 -6.72
CA GLY A 48 -9.57 -11.88 -6.95
C GLY A 48 -9.78 -11.60 -8.44
N GLY A 49 -8.77 -11.81 -9.27
CA GLY A 49 -8.87 -11.69 -10.73
C GLY A 49 -9.74 -12.80 -11.32
N GLU A 50 -9.51 -14.06 -10.97
CA GLU A 50 -10.25 -15.19 -11.52
C GLU A 50 -11.71 -15.28 -11.05
N MET A 51 -12.02 -14.92 -9.79
CA MET A 51 -13.39 -14.96 -9.28
C MET A 51 -14.24 -13.75 -9.66
N PHE A 52 -13.65 -12.58 -9.95
CA PHE A 52 -14.41 -11.34 -10.13
C PHE A 52 -14.38 -10.73 -11.54
N ASP A 53 -13.47 -11.13 -12.43
CA ASP A 53 -13.58 -10.84 -13.87
C ASP A 53 -12.82 -11.89 -14.73
N ALA A 54 -13.50 -12.97 -15.06
CA ALA A 54 -12.93 -14.16 -15.70
C ALA A 54 -12.48 -13.99 -17.17
N ARG A 55 -12.39 -12.76 -17.71
CA ARG A 55 -12.16 -12.55 -19.15
C ARG A 55 -10.94 -11.73 -19.56
N VAL A 56 -10.21 -11.11 -18.65
CA VAL A 56 -9.01 -10.38 -19.06
C VAL A 56 -7.94 -10.60 -17.99
N ALA A 57 -6.77 -11.07 -18.42
CA ALA A 57 -5.53 -10.83 -17.68
C ALA A 57 -5.31 -9.32 -17.68
N ASP A 58 -6.08 -8.62 -16.84
CA ASP A 58 -6.14 -7.19 -16.86
C ASP A 58 -4.76 -6.72 -16.41
N PRO A 59 -4.00 -6.01 -17.26
CA PRO A 59 -2.62 -5.62 -16.94
C PRO A 59 -2.58 -4.75 -15.69
N MET A 60 -3.73 -4.22 -15.27
CA MET A 60 -3.90 -3.50 -14.01
C MET A 60 -3.72 -4.36 -12.74
N LEU A 61 -3.84 -5.68 -12.84
CA LEU A 61 -3.68 -6.60 -11.72
C LEU A 61 -2.20 -6.92 -11.44
N GLU A 62 -1.30 -6.72 -12.41
CA GLU A 62 0.13 -7.06 -12.28
C GLU A 62 0.82 -6.28 -11.15
N HIS A 63 0.51 -4.99 -11.00
CA HIS A 63 1.11 -4.17 -9.94
C HIS A 63 0.27 -4.10 -8.65
N TYR A 64 -0.92 -4.69 -8.62
CA TYR A 64 -1.84 -4.68 -7.47
C TYR A 64 -1.23 -5.25 -6.17
N PRO A 65 -0.50 -6.40 -6.16
CA PRO A 65 0.10 -6.92 -4.92
C PRO A 65 1.19 -6.00 -4.38
N PHE A 66 1.92 -5.28 -5.24
CA PHE A 66 2.90 -4.29 -4.81
C PHE A 66 2.24 -3.06 -4.20
N ARG A 67 1.09 -2.63 -4.72
CA ARG A 67 0.29 -1.57 -4.10
C ARG A 67 -0.21 -1.98 -2.71
N MET A 68 -0.71 -3.22 -2.57
CA MET A 68 -1.12 -3.77 -1.25
C MET A 68 0.06 -3.81 -0.28
N MET A 69 1.24 -4.17 -0.77
CA MET A 69 2.47 -4.18 0.00
C MET A 69 2.84 -2.78 0.50
N ALA A 70 2.78 -1.78 -0.38
CA ALA A 70 3.04 -0.38 -0.02
C ALA A 70 2.05 0.14 1.03
N LEU A 71 0.76 -0.17 0.88
CA LEU A 71 -0.26 0.14 1.87
C LEU A 71 0.02 -0.54 3.23
N SER A 72 0.39 -1.83 3.21
CA SER A 72 0.74 -2.57 4.44
C SER A 72 1.94 -1.95 5.15
N LEU A 73 2.94 -1.46 4.39
CA LEU A 73 4.10 -0.76 4.94
C LEU A 73 3.69 0.57 5.56
N CYS A 74 2.82 1.35 4.91
CA CYS A 74 2.25 2.57 5.47
C CYS A 74 1.55 2.30 6.81
N PHE A 75 0.68 1.29 6.89
CA PHE A 75 0.05 0.90 8.16
C PHE A 75 1.07 0.43 9.19
N SER A 76 2.10 -0.32 8.78
CA SER A 76 3.14 -0.79 9.70
C SER A 76 3.96 0.35 10.31
N THR A 77 4.03 1.51 9.64
CA THR A 77 4.67 2.71 10.22
C THR A 77 3.94 3.26 11.42
N THR A 78 2.69 2.84 11.64
CA THR A 78 1.94 3.27 12.83
C THR A 78 2.33 2.56 14.11
N SER A 79 2.86 1.34 14.02
CA SER A 79 3.30 0.54 15.17
C SER A 79 4.77 0.80 15.55
N LEU A 80 5.51 1.61 14.78
CA LEU A 80 6.92 1.91 14.98
C LEU A 80 7.14 2.97 16.09
N ALA A 81 7.93 2.60 17.11
CA ALA A 81 8.26 3.47 18.23
C ALA A 81 9.40 4.48 17.94
N LEU A 82 10.30 4.15 16.99
CA LEU A 82 11.48 4.94 16.66
C LEU A 82 11.54 5.28 15.17
N TYR A 83 12.13 6.43 14.83
CA TYR A 83 12.34 6.93 13.46
C TYR A 83 11.09 6.92 12.57
N ARG A 84 9.91 6.97 13.19
CA ARG A 84 8.61 6.79 12.54
C ARG A 84 8.41 7.65 11.30
N ARG A 85 8.74 8.94 11.38
CA ARG A 85 8.63 9.88 10.25
C ARG A 85 9.45 9.43 9.04
N ARG A 86 10.69 8.98 9.26
CA ARG A 86 11.57 8.56 8.16
C ARG A 86 10.97 7.35 7.45
N TYR A 87 10.54 6.34 8.20
CA TYR A 87 9.89 5.15 7.64
C TYR A 87 8.55 5.46 6.97
N LEU A 88 7.77 6.39 7.52
CA LEU A 88 6.50 6.81 6.93
C LEU A 88 6.70 7.50 5.58
N VAL A 89 7.63 8.46 5.50
CA VAL A 89 7.96 9.11 4.23
C VAL A 89 8.50 8.10 3.23
N LEU A 90 9.33 7.15 3.67
CA LEU A 90 9.90 6.13 2.80
C LEU A 90 8.84 5.14 2.29
N ALA A 91 7.87 4.75 3.12
CA ALA A 91 6.74 3.91 2.72
C ALA A 91 5.81 4.63 1.73
N GLN A 92 5.51 5.91 1.98
CA GLN A 92 4.70 6.72 1.05
C GLN A 92 5.43 6.98 -0.28
N ALA A 93 6.74 7.23 -0.23
CA ALA A 93 7.57 7.37 -1.43
C ALA A 93 7.64 6.07 -2.22
N LEU A 94 7.73 4.91 -1.55
CA LEU A 94 7.65 3.60 -2.19
C LEU A 94 6.28 3.40 -2.87
N TRP A 95 5.19 3.78 -2.21
CA TRP A 95 3.87 3.72 -2.82
C TRP A 95 3.78 4.62 -4.05
N LEU A 96 4.23 5.87 -3.94
CA LEU A 96 4.29 6.80 -5.06
C LEU A 96 5.10 6.24 -6.23
N TRP A 97 6.25 5.61 -5.92
CA TRP A 97 7.09 4.96 -6.91
C TRP A 97 6.34 3.84 -7.64
N ILE A 98 5.67 2.95 -6.90
CA ILE A 98 4.89 1.85 -7.48
C ILE A 98 3.76 2.39 -8.37
N GLU A 99 3.07 3.46 -7.95
CA GLU A 99 2.02 4.08 -8.76
C GLU A 99 2.56 4.73 -10.03
N LEU A 100 3.70 5.42 -9.93
CA LEU A 100 4.29 6.14 -11.05
C LEU A 100 4.84 5.17 -12.09
N PHE A 101 5.63 4.18 -11.68
CA PHE A 101 6.17 3.18 -12.62
C PHE A 101 5.11 2.20 -13.11
N GLY A 102 4.17 1.79 -12.25
CA GLY A 102 3.01 0.99 -12.67
C GLY A 102 2.14 1.74 -13.67
N GLY A 103 1.87 3.03 -13.43
CA GLY A 103 1.14 3.90 -14.34
C GLY A 103 1.86 4.07 -15.69
N ILE A 104 3.17 4.31 -15.69
CA ILE A 104 3.97 4.40 -16.93
C ILE A 104 3.90 3.07 -17.70
N ALA A 105 4.06 1.93 -17.04
CA ALA A 105 3.99 0.62 -17.68
C ALA A 105 2.62 0.36 -18.33
N LEU A 106 1.53 0.78 -17.66
CA LEU A 106 0.17 0.71 -18.20
C LEU A 106 -0.07 1.68 -19.36
N PHE A 107 0.51 2.88 -19.30
CA PHE A 107 0.40 3.89 -20.36
C PHE A 107 1.01 3.39 -21.67
N TYR A 108 2.15 2.69 -21.61
CA TYR A 108 2.71 2.02 -22.79
C TYR A 108 1.81 0.92 -23.37
N ARG A 109 0.87 0.39 -22.57
CA ARG A 109 -0.14 -0.61 -22.99
C ARG A 109 -1.48 0.03 -23.38
N GLY A 110 -1.57 1.37 -23.44
CA GLY A 110 -2.76 2.10 -23.88
C GLY A 110 -3.79 2.41 -22.79
N PHE A 111 -3.45 2.23 -21.51
CA PHE A 111 -4.33 2.54 -20.38
C PHE A 111 -4.05 3.93 -19.79
N ASP A 112 -5.10 4.58 -19.28
CA ASP A 112 -4.99 5.86 -18.61
C ASP A 112 -4.29 5.76 -17.25
N ILE A 113 -3.50 6.80 -16.93
CA ILE A 113 -2.82 6.92 -15.65
C ILE A 113 -3.77 7.55 -14.63
N ALA A 114 -3.88 6.94 -13.45
CA ALA A 114 -4.65 7.46 -12.32
C ALA A 114 -3.93 8.65 -11.65
N TRP A 115 -3.83 9.78 -12.35
CA TRP A 115 -3.12 10.98 -11.92
C TRP A 115 -3.60 11.51 -10.56
N MET A 116 -4.90 11.41 -10.27
CA MET A 116 -5.47 11.83 -8.98
C MET A 116 -4.91 11.04 -7.80
N ARG A 117 -4.70 9.72 -7.96
CA ARG A 117 -4.10 8.89 -6.91
C ARG A 117 -2.63 9.25 -6.70
N ILE A 118 -1.89 9.47 -7.78
CA ILE A 118 -0.48 9.89 -7.74
C ILE A 118 -0.36 11.25 -7.02
N LEU A 119 -1.19 12.22 -7.39
CA LEU A 119 -1.21 13.55 -6.76
C LEU A 119 -1.58 13.48 -5.27
N ALA A 120 -2.56 12.65 -4.90
CA ALA A 120 -2.96 12.46 -3.51
C ALA A 120 -1.80 11.88 -2.66
N ILE A 121 -1.11 10.86 -3.16
CA ILE A 121 0.04 10.26 -2.47
C ILE A 121 1.22 11.25 -2.41
N LEU A 122 1.50 11.98 -3.49
CA LEU A 122 2.57 12.97 -3.55
C LEU A 122 2.33 14.12 -2.55
N GLY A 123 1.11 14.67 -2.52
CA GLY A 123 0.72 15.70 -1.55
C GLY A 123 0.88 15.21 -0.12
N MET A 124 0.46 13.97 0.17
CA MET A 124 0.61 13.37 1.51
C MET A 124 2.09 13.15 1.88
N THR A 125 2.92 12.73 0.93
CA THR A 125 4.36 12.52 1.15
C THR A 125 5.03 13.83 1.51
N LEU A 126 4.74 14.91 0.77
CA LEU A 126 5.26 16.24 1.04
C LEU A 126 4.79 16.76 2.40
N CYS A 127 3.50 16.71 2.70
CA CYS A 127 2.98 17.11 4.01
C CYS A 127 3.65 16.34 5.15
N SER A 128 3.84 15.02 4.99
CA SER A 128 4.52 14.14 5.95
C SER A 128 5.98 14.51 6.18
N THR A 129 6.66 15.14 5.21
CA THR A 129 8.02 15.64 5.41
C THR A 129 8.08 16.88 6.31
N PHE A 130 7.05 17.72 6.33
CA PHE A 130 7.00 18.95 7.14
C PHE A 130 6.46 18.75 8.56
N LEU A 131 5.98 17.54 8.85
CA LEU A 131 5.43 17.19 10.15
C LEU A 131 6.54 17.03 11.20
N SER A 132 6.62 17.98 12.13
CA SER A 132 7.66 17.99 13.18
C SER A 132 7.40 16.94 14.26
N LYS A 133 6.12 16.64 14.54
CA LYS A 133 5.67 15.63 15.52
C LYS A 133 4.40 14.96 15.02
N ILE A 134 4.35 13.64 15.07
CA ILE A 134 3.16 12.86 14.73
C ILE A 134 2.40 12.64 16.05
N SER A 135 1.25 13.31 16.22
CA SER A 135 0.33 13.06 17.34
C SER A 135 -0.57 11.85 17.04
N LYS A 136 -1.14 11.21 18.07
CA LYS A 136 -2.04 10.05 17.88
C LYS A 136 -3.23 10.35 16.95
N GLU A 137 -3.79 11.54 17.05
CA GLU A 137 -4.91 12.00 16.20
C GLU A 137 -4.50 12.07 14.73
N MET A 138 -3.27 12.51 14.48
CA MET A 138 -2.70 12.54 13.15
C MET A 138 -2.47 11.16 12.55
N GLU A 139 -2.13 10.16 13.38
CA GLU A 139 -1.96 8.77 12.92
C GLU A 139 -3.28 8.20 12.43
N PHE A 140 -4.36 8.48 13.16
CA PHE A 140 -5.70 8.11 12.75
C PHE A 140 -6.09 8.79 11.44
N CYS A 141 -5.85 10.10 11.32
CA CYS A 141 -6.10 10.85 10.10
C CYS A 141 -5.31 10.29 8.89
N LEU A 142 -4.03 9.93 9.10
CA LEU A 142 -3.19 9.29 8.09
C LEU A 142 -3.72 7.92 7.66
N MET A 143 -4.15 7.09 8.62
CA MET A 143 -4.77 5.79 8.31
C MET A 143 -6.04 5.96 7.49
N VAL A 144 -6.93 6.85 7.92
CA VAL A 144 -8.18 7.14 7.20
C VAL A 144 -7.88 7.65 5.79
N PHE A 145 -6.88 8.51 5.64
CA PHE A 145 -6.46 9.00 4.34
C PHE A 145 -5.93 7.89 3.43
N TRP A 146 -5.06 7.00 3.93
CA TRP A 146 -4.56 5.87 3.13
C TRP A 146 -5.67 4.91 2.72
N ILE A 147 -6.63 4.63 3.63
CA ILE A 147 -7.81 3.82 3.34
C ILE A 147 -8.66 4.51 2.27
N ALA A 148 -8.90 5.81 2.38
CA ALA A 148 -9.68 6.56 1.40
C ALA A 148 -9.01 6.54 0.02
N VAL A 149 -7.70 6.81 -0.04
CA VAL A 149 -6.93 6.74 -1.29
C VAL A 149 -7.00 5.34 -1.90
N TRP A 150 -6.95 4.28 -1.08
CA TRP A 150 -7.03 2.90 -1.54
C TRP A 150 -8.41 2.47 -2.04
N VAL A 151 -9.47 2.83 -1.29
CA VAL A 151 -10.83 2.36 -1.57
C VAL A 151 -11.45 3.13 -2.74
N PHE A 152 -11.16 4.44 -2.85
CA PHE A 152 -11.78 5.31 -3.85
C PHE A 152 -11.03 5.44 -5.18
N PHE A 153 -9.74 5.05 -5.25
CA PHE A 153 -8.92 5.16 -6.47
C PHE A 153 -8.23 3.85 -6.86
#